data_AF-N0DZJ8-F1
#
_entry.id   AF-N0DZJ8-F1
#
_cell.length_a   1.000
_cell.length_b   1.000
_cell.length_c   1.000
_cell.angle_alpha   90.00
_cell.angle_beta   90.00
_cell.angle_gamma   90.00
#
_symmetry.space_group_name_H-M   'P 1'
#
loop_
_entity.id
_entity.type
_entity.pdbx_description
1 polymer ?
#
loop_
_entity_poly.entity_id
_entity_poly.type
_entity_poly.pdbx_seq_one_letter_code
_entity_poly.pdbx_strand_id
1 'polypeptide(L)'
;MSSLHAVPSPGRRAVTLALTGVLALLTAGCGVRLQEDAPDLPLVPRRPKMPGEKVLLGLLGDTVGLVAATSAASGEVEKALADLHVAQERVLRDALRRGGVPSAVIGAGASPGPTNPATLVAMEAAASHDRGRYAALSPELGRVVLTLLAQRLAASQILGTDAAAASPTPSPNTSTTGSTSPSPPPSPADAGLGGLLTAAREAANWVEVAQARGPKKDDTTGEAALMTSISTWLRKRITLWEGEIGADGPEAPVAVPLPFPVEDAASRTALVTRGIEGVRTAYGRRVEGLSDAAVADAWATIPDDLADIEVHVHTLGGPLQAFPGLS
;
A
#
# COMPACT_ATOMS: atom_id res chain seq x y z
N MET A 1 -13.69 -21.64 -66.61
CA MET A 1 -12.83 -22.75 -67.06
C MET A 1 -11.61 -22.17 -67.74
N SER A 2 -10.43 -22.77 -67.51
CA SER A 2 -9.15 -22.51 -68.17
C SER A 2 -8.27 -21.37 -67.62
N SER A 3 -7.63 -21.70 -66.50
CA SER A 3 -6.18 -21.78 -66.26
C SER A 3 -5.16 -21.08 -67.19
N LEU A 4 -4.08 -20.67 -66.53
CA LEU A 4 -2.67 -20.57 -66.96
C LEU A 4 -2.23 -19.28 -67.67
N HIS A 5 -1.47 -18.46 -66.93
CA HIS A 5 -0.18 -18.02 -67.44
C HIS A 5 0.91 -18.15 -66.36
N ALA A 6 1.96 -18.87 -66.76
CA ALA A 6 3.13 -19.21 -65.98
C ALA A 6 4.16 -18.07 -65.94
N VAL A 7 4.93 -18.09 -64.85
CA VAL A 7 6.16 -17.33 -64.57
C VAL A 7 7.31 -17.75 -65.51
N PRO A 8 8.22 -16.82 -65.84
CA PRO A 8 9.65 -17.04 -65.63
C PRO A 8 10.28 -15.82 -64.91
N SER A 9 10.78 -15.92 -63.66
CA SER A 9 12.11 -16.39 -63.22
C SER A 9 13.27 -15.40 -63.54
N PRO A 10 14.40 -15.43 -62.81
CA PRO A 10 14.76 -14.36 -61.87
C PRO A 10 16.05 -13.60 -62.25
N GLY A 11 16.06 -12.30 -61.94
CA GLY A 11 17.27 -11.48 -61.96
C GLY A 11 18.21 -11.85 -60.82
N ARG A 12 19.34 -12.46 -61.18
CA ARG A 12 20.50 -12.70 -60.31
C ARG A 12 21.15 -11.36 -59.94
N ARG A 13 21.51 -11.17 -58.67
CA ARG A 13 22.12 -10.00 -57.96
C ARG A 13 21.07 -9.40 -57.00
N ALA A 14 21.11 -9.53 -55.68
CA ALA A 14 22.24 -9.65 -54.78
C ALA A 14 21.87 -10.56 -53.60
N VAL A 15 22.57 -11.69 -53.54
CA VAL A 15 22.76 -12.49 -52.34
C VAL A 15 24.01 -11.91 -51.68
N THR A 16 23.88 -11.17 -50.58
CA THR A 16 24.80 -11.03 -49.43
C THR A 16 24.51 -9.73 -48.66
N LEU A 17 24.45 -9.83 -47.32
CA LEU A 17 24.12 -8.79 -46.31
C LEU A 17 22.65 -8.36 -46.28
N ALA A 18 21.86 -8.48 -45.21
CA ALA A 18 22.17 -8.54 -43.79
C ALA A 18 21.27 -9.55 -43.09
N LEU A 19 21.84 -10.73 -42.83
CA LEU A 19 21.31 -11.77 -41.95
C LEU A 19 21.73 -11.40 -40.51
N THR A 20 21.28 -10.27 -39.99
CA THR A 20 21.61 -9.76 -38.65
C THR A 20 20.42 -8.99 -38.06
N GLY A 21 19.33 -9.69 -37.77
CA GLY A 21 18.15 -9.06 -37.17
C GLY A 21 17.05 -10.00 -36.66
N VAL A 22 17.29 -11.32 -36.61
CA VAL A 22 16.30 -12.30 -36.12
C VAL A 22 16.93 -13.32 -35.13
N LEU A 23 18.18 -13.10 -34.70
CA LEU A 23 18.88 -13.99 -33.76
C LEU A 23 19.16 -13.30 -32.41
N ALA A 24 18.10 -12.75 -31.80
CA ALA A 24 18.12 -12.28 -30.40
C ALA A 24 16.82 -12.66 -29.65
N LEU A 25 16.15 -13.73 -30.09
CA LEU A 25 14.91 -14.27 -29.49
C LEU A 25 15.12 -15.66 -28.85
N LEU A 26 16.37 -16.09 -28.65
CA LEU A 26 16.70 -17.41 -28.06
C LEU A 26 17.64 -17.33 -26.84
N THR A 27 17.75 -16.16 -26.20
CA THR A 27 18.40 -16.03 -24.88
C THR A 27 17.42 -15.52 -23.82
N ALA A 28 16.12 -15.62 -24.05
CA ALA A 28 15.16 -15.71 -22.96
C ALA A 28 15.40 -17.08 -22.30
N GLY A 29 16.20 -17.09 -21.25
CA GLY A 29 16.43 -18.28 -20.44
C GLY A 29 15.09 -18.76 -19.89
N CYS A 30 14.47 -19.72 -20.58
CA CYS A 30 13.50 -20.63 -20.01
C CYS A 30 14.25 -21.46 -18.95
N GLY A 31 14.45 -20.86 -17.78
CA GLY A 31 14.96 -21.54 -16.60
C GLY A 31 13.90 -22.51 -16.10
N VAL A 32 13.70 -23.61 -16.83
CA VAL A 32 12.98 -24.77 -16.32
C VAL A 32 13.80 -25.27 -15.13
N ARG A 33 13.33 -24.94 -13.92
CA ARG A 33 13.95 -25.31 -12.64
C ARG A 33 13.72 -26.80 -12.39
N LEU A 34 14.47 -27.64 -13.09
CA LEU A 34 14.44 -29.10 -12.93
C LEU A 34 14.85 -29.56 -11.51
N GLN A 35 15.40 -28.68 -10.67
CA GLN A 35 15.86 -29.02 -9.32
C GLN A 35 14.85 -28.73 -8.19
N GLU A 36 13.89 -27.82 -8.38
CA GLU A 36 12.92 -27.46 -7.33
C GLU A 36 11.55 -28.16 -7.50
N ASP A 37 11.15 -28.45 -8.75
CA ASP A 37 9.97 -29.27 -9.09
C ASP A 37 10.34 -30.75 -9.33
N ALA A 38 11.57 -31.14 -9.00
CA ALA A 38 11.97 -32.54 -9.05
C ALA A 38 11.09 -33.38 -8.11
N PRO A 39 10.60 -34.56 -8.54
CA PRO A 39 9.95 -35.51 -7.65
C PRO A 39 10.85 -35.75 -6.42
N ASP A 40 10.25 -35.94 -5.24
CA ASP A 40 11.00 -36.12 -3.98
C ASP A 40 12.03 -37.25 -4.12
N LEU A 41 13.31 -36.87 -4.27
CA LEU A 41 14.43 -37.80 -4.33
C LEU A 41 14.92 -38.04 -2.90
N PRO A 42 14.77 -39.26 -2.35
CA PRO A 42 15.00 -39.53 -0.92
C PRO A 42 16.46 -39.37 -0.46
N LEU A 43 17.40 -39.07 -1.37
CA LEU A 43 18.84 -39.03 -1.11
C LEU A 43 19.49 -37.66 -1.33
N VAL A 44 18.73 -36.63 -1.70
CA VAL A 44 19.26 -35.26 -1.83
C VAL A 44 18.82 -34.46 -0.60
N PRO A 45 19.75 -34.06 0.30
CA PRO A 45 19.41 -33.18 1.41
C PRO A 45 18.81 -31.88 0.87
N ARG A 46 17.53 -31.63 1.18
CA ARG A 46 16.88 -30.36 0.88
C ARG A 46 17.14 -29.36 2.01
N ARG A 47 17.34 -28.10 1.64
CA ARG A 47 17.30 -26.98 2.59
C ARG A 47 15.95 -27.01 3.34
N PRO A 48 15.92 -26.73 4.66
CA PRO A 48 14.67 -26.44 5.35
C PRO A 48 14.05 -25.15 4.77
N LYS A 49 12.82 -25.23 4.28
CA LYS A 49 12.08 -24.07 3.77
C LYS A 49 11.59 -23.21 4.92
N MET A 50 11.57 -21.89 4.73
CA MET A 50 10.98 -21.00 5.72
C MET A 50 9.45 -21.15 5.73
N PRO A 51 8.78 -21.01 6.90
CA PRO A 51 7.32 -20.94 6.93
C PRO A 51 6.79 -19.84 6.00
N GLY A 52 5.85 -20.20 5.12
CA GLY A 52 5.28 -19.28 4.14
C GLY A 52 6.21 -18.85 2.99
N GLU A 53 7.36 -19.51 2.77
CA GLU A 53 8.34 -19.14 1.73
C GLU A 53 7.72 -18.87 0.36
N LYS A 54 6.91 -19.81 -0.13
CA LYS A 54 6.27 -19.72 -1.46
C LYS A 54 5.37 -18.49 -1.57
N VAL A 55 4.65 -18.18 -0.50
CA VAL A 55 3.71 -17.06 -0.46
C VAL A 55 4.46 -15.72 -0.44
N LEU A 56 5.56 -15.63 0.32
CA LEU A 56 6.43 -14.43 0.32
C LEU A 56 7.14 -14.22 -1.01
N LEU A 57 7.58 -15.30 -1.67
CA LEU A 57 8.14 -15.22 -3.02
C LEU A 57 7.11 -14.74 -4.04
N GLY A 58 5.86 -15.21 -3.93
CA GLY A 58 4.74 -14.71 -4.73
C GLY A 58 4.51 -13.22 -4.50
N LEU A 59 4.43 -12.79 -3.24
CA LEU A 59 4.27 -11.38 -2.88
C LEU A 59 5.44 -10.50 -3.35
N LEU A 60 6.67 -11.01 -3.32
CA LEU A 60 7.83 -10.32 -3.90
C LEU A 60 7.67 -10.19 -5.42
N GLY A 61 7.23 -11.24 -6.12
CA GLY A 61 6.95 -11.20 -7.55
C GLY A 61 5.89 -10.14 -7.91
N ASP A 62 4.78 -10.11 -7.17
CA ASP A 62 3.72 -9.11 -7.31
C ASP A 62 4.28 -7.69 -7.10
N THR A 63 5.09 -7.51 -6.05
CA THR A 63 5.72 -6.22 -5.71
C THR A 63 6.72 -5.75 -6.78
N VAL A 64 7.52 -6.65 -7.36
CA VAL A 64 8.41 -6.35 -8.50
C VAL A 64 7.60 -5.90 -9.71
N GLY A 65 6.47 -6.57 -9.98
CA GLY A 65 5.53 -6.15 -11.03
C GLY A 65 5.00 -4.73 -10.79
N LEU A 66 4.66 -4.41 -9.54
CA LEU A 66 4.17 -3.09 -9.13
C LEU A 66 5.24 -2.00 -9.25
N VAL A 67 6.49 -2.27 -8.87
CA VAL A 67 7.63 -1.35 -9.10
C VAL A 67 7.77 -1.03 -10.58
N ALA A 68 7.72 -2.05 -11.45
CA ALA A 68 7.86 -1.81 -12.89
C ALA A 68 6.67 -1.06 -13.50
N ALA A 69 5.45 -1.39 -13.07
CA ALA A 69 4.23 -0.72 -13.51
C ALA A 69 4.19 0.76 -13.13
N THR A 70 4.48 1.08 -11.86
CA THR A 70 4.49 2.46 -11.36
C THR A 70 5.65 3.28 -11.93
N SER A 71 6.81 2.67 -12.16
CA SER A 71 7.95 3.36 -12.81
C SER A 71 7.65 3.75 -14.27
N ALA A 72 6.73 3.06 -14.94
CA ALA A 72 6.29 3.38 -16.29
C ALA A 72 5.14 4.42 -16.34
N ALA A 73 4.53 4.73 -15.20
CA ALA A 73 3.43 5.67 -15.09
C ALA A 73 3.92 7.12 -14.94
N SER A 74 3.06 8.08 -15.30
CA SER A 74 3.41 9.51 -15.34
C SER A 74 2.75 10.38 -14.27
N GLY A 75 1.70 9.88 -13.60
CA GLY A 75 0.95 10.64 -12.60
C GLY A 75 1.71 10.78 -11.27
N GLU A 76 1.29 11.76 -10.47
CA GLU A 76 1.96 12.12 -9.21
C GLU A 76 1.79 11.04 -8.15
N VAL A 77 0.58 10.48 -8.04
CA VAL A 77 0.27 9.37 -7.12
C VAL A 77 1.09 8.13 -7.50
N GLU A 78 1.18 7.80 -8.78
CA GLU A 78 1.95 6.64 -9.24
C GLU A 78 3.45 6.79 -8.96
N LYS A 79 4.00 8.01 -9.06
CA LYS A 79 5.39 8.28 -8.66
C LYS A 79 5.61 8.09 -7.17
N ALA A 80 4.71 8.60 -6.33
CA ALA A 80 4.79 8.38 -4.88
C ALA A 80 4.68 6.88 -4.54
N LEU A 81 3.81 6.14 -5.22
CA LEU A 81 3.68 4.69 -5.07
C LEU A 81 4.94 3.93 -5.53
N ALA A 82 5.64 4.39 -6.56
CA ALA A 82 6.87 3.75 -7.02
C ALA A 82 7.93 3.69 -5.91
N ASP A 83 8.18 4.80 -5.22
CA ASP A 83 9.13 4.85 -4.10
C ASP A 83 8.72 3.89 -2.97
N LEU A 84 7.42 3.83 -2.69
CA LEU A 84 6.86 2.93 -1.68
C LEU A 84 7.02 1.45 -2.07
N HIS A 85 6.82 1.10 -3.34
CA HIS A 85 7.00 -0.28 -3.80
C HIS A 85 8.46 -0.69 -3.79
N VAL A 86 9.39 0.22 -4.10
CA VAL A 86 10.83 -0.06 -3.98
C VAL A 86 11.21 -0.33 -2.52
N ALA A 87 10.64 0.41 -1.57
CA ALA A 87 10.84 0.14 -0.14
C ALA A 87 10.27 -1.25 0.26
N GLN A 88 9.04 -1.56 -0.14
CA GLN A 88 8.41 -2.86 0.12
C GLN A 88 9.19 -4.03 -0.50
N GLU A 89 9.66 -3.87 -1.74
CA GLU A 89 10.50 -4.84 -2.43
C GLU A 89 11.78 -5.12 -1.64
N ARG A 90 12.44 -4.08 -1.13
CA ARG A 90 13.62 -4.20 -0.28
C ARG A 90 13.33 -4.97 1.00
N VAL A 91 12.27 -4.59 1.72
CA VAL A 91 11.84 -5.25 2.96
C VAL A 91 11.58 -6.75 2.74
N LEU A 92 10.85 -7.11 1.67
CA LEU A 92 10.56 -8.50 1.34
C LEU A 92 11.82 -9.29 0.97
N ARG A 93 12.73 -8.71 0.17
CA ARG A 93 14.01 -9.35 -0.14
C ARG A 93 14.84 -9.60 1.10
N ASP A 94 14.91 -8.63 2.00
CA ASP A 94 15.68 -8.76 3.23
C ASP A 94 15.06 -9.78 4.19
N ALA A 95 13.74 -9.82 4.29
CA ALA A 95 13.00 -10.86 5.03
C ALA A 95 13.30 -12.27 4.49
N LEU A 96 13.23 -12.46 3.18
CA LEU A 96 13.55 -13.74 2.52
C LEU A 96 15.02 -14.14 2.75
N ARG A 97 15.96 -13.20 2.65
CA ARG A 97 17.39 -13.45 2.96
C ARG A 97 17.59 -13.86 4.41
N ARG A 98 16.95 -13.17 5.36
CA ARG A 98 17.01 -13.54 6.79
C ARG A 98 16.40 -14.92 7.06
N GLY A 99 15.35 -15.31 6.32
CA GLY A 99 14.81 -16.67 6.28
C GLY A 99 15.67 -17.72 5.55
N GLY A 100 16.88 -17.33 5.12
CA GLY A 100 17.87 -18.18 4.46
C GLY A 100 17.55 -18.51 2.99
N VAL A 101 16.56 -17.86 2.37
CA VAL A 101 16.19 -18.10 0.97
C VAL A 101 17.37 -17.71 0.08
N PRO A 102 17.86 -18.60 -0.81
CA PRO A 102 19.02 -18.31 -1.64
C PRO A 102 18.79 -17.10 -2.58
N SER A 103 19.82 -16.24 -2.75
CA SER A 103 19.73 -15.06 -3.63
C SER A 103 19.31 -15.39 -5.06
N ALA A 104 19.67 -16.57 -5.58
CA ALA A 104 19.28 -17.02 -6.91
C ALA A 104 17.77 -17.29 -7.05
N VAL A 105 17.09 -17.63 -5.95
CA VAL A 105 15.63 -17.79 -5.90
C VAL A 105 14.96 -16.42 -5.76
N ILE A 106 15.52 -15.53 -4.93
CA ILE A 106 15.02 -14.16 -4.73
C ILE A 106 15.14 -13.30 -6.01
N GLY A 107 16.17 -13.53 -6.82
CA GLY A 107 16.46 -12.76 -8.04
C GLY A 107 15.67 -13.22 -9.29
N ALA A 108 14.87 -14.28 -9.21
CA ALA A 108 14.03 -14.71 -10.32
C ALA A 108 12.81 -13.79 -10.45
N GLY A 109 13.00 -12.64 -11.09
CA GLY A 109 11.97 -11.60 -11.25
C GLY A 109 11.00 -11.87 -12.41
N ALA A 110 9.78 -11.37 -12.27
CA ALA A 110 8.78 -11.33 -13.34
C ALA A 110 9.15 -10.30 -14.41
N SER A 111 8.78 -10.58 -15.67
CA SER A 111 8.99 -9.65 -16.79
C SER A 111 7.91 -8.56 -16.77
N PRO A 112 8.26 -7.28 -16.91
CA PRO A 112 7.27 -6.21 -16.93
C PRO A 112 6.45 -6.24 -18.22
N GLY A 113 5.13 -6.13 -18.07
CA GLY A 113 4.18 -5.92 -19.16
C GLY A 113 3.70 -4.46 -19.19
N PRO A 114 3.15 -3.98 -20.32
CA PRO A 114 2.54 -2.65 -20.38
C PRO A 114 1.40 -2.58 -19.36
N THR A 115 1.34 -1.48 -18.59
CA THR A 115 0.35 -1.31 -17.53
C THR A 115 -0.50 -0.06 -17.78
N ASN A 116 -1.82 -0.21 -17.71
CA ASN A 116 -2.76 0.92 -17.66
C ASN A 116 -3.25 1.11 -16.20
N PRO A 117 -3.86 2.26 -15.85
CA PRO A 117 -4.29 2.54 -14.48
C PRO A 117 -5.28 1.51 -13.90
N ALA A 118 -6.19 0.98 -14.71
CA ALA A 118 -7.13 -0.06 -14.27
C ALA A 118 -6.41 -1.38 -13.91
N THR A 119 -5.33 -1.70 -14.63
CA THR A 119 -4.47 -2.84 -14.32
C THR A 119 -3.69 -2.58 -13.03
N LEU A 120 -3.21 -1.34 -12.81
CA LEU A 120 -2.53 -0.98 -11.57
C LEU A 120 -3.45 -1.10 -10.34
N VAL A 121 -4.69 -0.60 -10.42
CA VAL A 121 -5.72 -0.79 -9.38
C VAL A 121 -5.94 -2.27 -9.08
N ALA A 122 -6.08 -3.10 -10.12
CA ALA A 122 -6.27 -4.54 -9.97
C ALA A 122 -5.05 -5.24 -9.34
N MET A 123 -3.83 -4.82 -9.72
CA MET A 123 -2.59 -5.35 -9.14
C MET A 123 -2.46 -5.01 -7.65
N GLU A 124 -2.81 -3.78 -7.26
CA GLU A 124 -2.83 -3.36 -5.86
C GLU A 124 -3.87 -4.14 -5.05
N ALA A 125 -5.08 -4.30 -5.59
CA ALA A 125 -6.16 -5.01 -4.90
C ALA A 125 -5.90 -6.53 -4.77
N ALA A 126 -5.18 -7.14 -5.72
CA ALA A 126 -4.93 -8.58 -5.75
C ALA A 126 -4.16 -9.08 -4.53
N ALA A 127 -3.20 -8.28 -4.02
CA ALA A 127 -2.38 -8.68 -2.88
C ALA A 127 -3.21 -8.86 -1.60
N SER A 128 -4.27 -8.06 -1.44
CA SER A 128 -5.07 -7.99 -0.21
C SER A 128 -6.33 -8.87 -0.22
N HIS A 129 -6.65 -9.51 -1.36
CA HIS A 129 -7.90 -10.28 -1.55
C HIS A 129 -7.89 -11.65 -0.85
N ASP A 130 -6.74 -12.32 -0.78
CA ASP A 130 -6.59 -13.61 -0.09
C ASP A 130 -5.59 -13.46 1.06
N ARG A 131 -6.05 -12.93 2.19
CA ARG A 131 -5.22 -12.79 3.40
C ARG A 131 -4.90 -14.15 4.04
N GLY A 132 -5.77 -15.13 3.85
CA GLY A 132 -5.64 -16.48 4.43
C GLY A 132 -4.36 -17.19 3.99
N ARG A 133 -3.85 -16.89 2.79
CA ARG A 133 -2.57 -17.42 2.29
C ARG A 133 -1.36 -17.07 3.17
N TYR A 134 -1.44 -16.01 3.99
CA TYR A 134 -0.36 -15.55 4.86
C TYR A 134 -0.40 -16.16 6.27
N ALA A 135 -1.36 -17.02 6.58
CA ALA A 135 -1.51 -17.62 7.91
C ALA A 135 -0.29 -18.46 8.35
N ALA A 136 0.52 -18.94 7.41
CA ALA A 136 1.73 -19.73 7.69
C ALA A 136 2.98 -18.88 8.00
N LEU A 137 2.89 -17.56 7.99
CA LEU A 137 4.00 -16.67 8.33
C LEU A 137 4.30 -16.71 9.83
N SER A 138 5.57 -16.56 10.18
CA SER A 138 5.94 -16.23 11.56
C SER A 138 5.29 -14.90 11.98
N PRO A 139 4.94 -14.71 13.26
CA PRO A 139 4.31 -13.48 13.74
C PRO A 139 5.08 -12.18 13.41
N GLU A 140 6.41 -12.22 13.43
CA GLU A 140 7.26 -11.09 13.02
C GLU A 140 7.00 -10.69 11.55
N LEU A 141 7.10 -11.64 10.63
CA LEU A 141 6.78 -11.43 9.21
C LEU A 141 5.32 -11.11 8.98
N GLY A 142 4.41 -11.66 9.79
CA GLY A 142 2.99 -11.36 9.74
C GLY A 142 2.72 -9.87 9.95
N ARG A 143 3.34 -9.25 10.95
CA ARG A 143 3.23 -7.79 11.20
C ARG A 143 3.68 -6.95 10.00
N VAL A 144 4.81 -7.31 9.38
CA VAL A 144 5.32 -6.62 8.19
C VAL A 144 4.37 -6.78 6.99
N VAL A 145 3.80 -7.97 6.80
CA VAL A 145 2.89 -8.21 5.68
C VAL A 145 1.52 -7.57 5.93
N LEU A 146 1.04 -7.47 7.17
CA LEU A 146 -0.18 -6.72 7.52
C LEU A 146 -0.09 -5.26 7.06
N THR A 147 1.01 -4.57 7.39
CA THR A 147 1.21 -3.16 7.01
C THR A 147 1.41 -3.01 5.51
N LEU A 148 2.09 -3.95 4.85
CA LEU A 148 2.21 -3.97 3.41
C LEU A 148 0.83 -4.08 2.74
N LEU A 149 -0.01 -5.03 3.16
CA LEU A 149 -1.35 -5.23 2.59
C LEU A 149 -2.27 -4.02 2.85
N ALA A 150 -2.15 -3.38 4.01
CA ALA A 150 -2.85 -2.13 4.28
C ALA A 150 -2.50 -1.06 3.23
N GLN A 151 -1.21 -0.91 2.94
CA GLN A 151 -0.74 0.06 1.97
C GLN A 151 -1.19 -0.27 0.54
N ARG A 152 -1.20 -1.56 0.17
CA ARG A 152 -1.74 -2.05 -1.11
C ARG A 152 -3.23 -1.74 -1.25
N LEU A 153 -3.99 -1.99 -0.18
CA LEU A 153 -5.42 -1.69 -0.15
C LEU A 153 -5.68 -0.19 -0.27
N ALA A 154 -4.93 0.65 0.46
CA ALA A 154 -5.01 2.11 0.34
C ALA A 154 -4.70 2.60 -1.08
N ALA A 155 -3.61 2.11 -1.66
CA ALA A 155 -3.22 2.44 -3.04
C ALA A 155 -4.31 2.10 -4.05
N SER A 156 -4.95 0.93 -3.92
CA SER A 156 -6.06 0.52 -4.81
C SER A 156 -7.27 1.46 -4.72
N GLN A 157 -7.59 1.97 -3.53
CA GLN A 157 -8.71 2.88 -3.31
C GLN A 157 -8.40 4.26 -3.89
N ILE A 158 -7.21 4.80 -3.62
CA ILE A 158 -6.77 6.12 -4.08
C ILE A 158 -6.69 6.17 -5.61
N LEU A 159 -6.04 5.17 -6.22
CA LEU A 159 -5.99 5.06 -7.68
C LEU A 159 -7.38 4.87 -8.29
N GLY A 160 -8.27 4.13 -7.60
CA GLY A 160 -9.65 3.92 -8.02
C GLY A 160 -10.48 5.21 -8.02
N THR A 161 -10.31 6.06 -7.00
CA THR A 161 -10.97 7.37 -6.92
C THR A 161 -10.45 8.34 -7.97
N ASP A 162 -9.14 8.38 -8.21
CA ASP A 162 -8.54 9.25 -9.22
C ASP A 162 -8.91 8.83 -10.64
N ALA A 163 -8.96 7.52 -10.91
CA ALA A 163 -9.43 6.99 -12.20
C ALA A 163 -10.91 7.36 -12.45
N ALA A 164 -11.74 7.38 -11.41
CA ALA A 164 -13.13 7.83 -11.52
C ALA A 164 -13.24 9.35 -11.73
N ALA A 165 -12.34 10.13 -11.10
CA ALA A 165 -12.28 11.59 -11.23
C ALA A 165 -11.69 12.08 -12.58
N ALA A 166 -10.87 11.27 -13.26
CA ALA A 166 -10.24 11.60 -14.54
C ALA A 166 -11.19 11.62 -15.76
N SER A 167 -12.50 11.46 -15.57
CA SER A 167 -13.54 11.80 -16.57
C SER A 167 -13.85 13.31 -16.50
N PRO A 168 -14.07 14.02 -17.63
CA PRO A 168 -13.53 15.35 -17.83
C PRO A 168 -14.20 16.45 -16.98
N THR A 169 -13.40 17.21 -16.24
CA THR A 169 -13.32 18.68 -16.32
C THR A 169 -12.06 19.19 -15.60
N PRO A 170 -11.27 20.11 -16.19
CA PRO A 170 -10.03 20.57 -15.57
C PRO A 170 -10.29 21.82 -14.71
N SER A 171 -9.66 21.87 -13.54
CA SER A 171 -9.16 23.14 -12.98
C SER A 171 -7.96 22.87 -12.09
N PRO A 172 -6.82 23.54 -12.34
CA PRO A 172 -5.66 23.43 -11.49
C PRO A 172 -5.82 24.38 -10.31
N ASN A 173 -5.40 23.99 -9.12
CA ASN A 173 -4.95 24.98 -8.16
C ASN A 173 -3.70 24.51 -7.42
N THR A 174 -2.86 25.51 -7.24
CA THR A 174 -1.43 25.48 -7.03
C THR A 174 -1.03 25.22 -5.59
N SER A 175 0.14 24.60 -5.45
CA SER A 175 0.93 24.41 -4.23
C SER A 175 1.05 25.68 -3.39
N THR A 176 1.00 25.53 -2.06
CA THR A 176 1.57 26.49 -1.12
C THR A 176 2.42 25.73 -0.11
N THR A 177 3.72 26.00 -0.15
CA THR A 177 4.73 25.58 0.82
C THR A 177 4.58 26.41 2.10
N GLY A 178 4.05 25.78 3.15
CA GLY A 178 3.99 26.34 4.50
C GLY A 178 5.02 25.67 5.42
N SER A 179 5.99 26.45 5.88
CA SER A 179 7.08 26.06 6.77
C SER A 179 6.57 25.47 8.10
N THR A 180 6.92 24.23 8.41
CA THR A 180 6.60 23.59 9.69
C THR A 180 7.68 23.91 10.74
N SER A 181 7.28 24.64 11.78
CA SER A 181 8.05 24.78 13.02
C SER A 181 7.92 23.48 13.84
N PRO A 182 8.99 22.92 14.42
CA PRO A 182 8.90 21.68 15.19
C PRO A 182 8.26 21.94 16.55
N SER A 183 7.02 21.48 16.72
CA SER A 183 6.30 21.43 18.00
C SER A 183 6.32 20.00 18.59
N PRO A 184 6.23 19.87 19.92
CA PRO A 184 6.72 18.69 20.65
C PRO A 184 5.91 17.41 20.35
N PRO A 185 6.54 16.23 20.52
CA PRO A 185 5.91 14.94 20.26
C PRO A 185 4.72 14.70 21.20
N PRO A 186 3.72 13.90 20.78
CA PRO A 186 2.64 13.48 21.66
C PRO A 186 3.20 12.72 22.88
N SER A 187 2.52 12.84 24.02
CA SER A 187 2.81 12.19 25.31
C SER A 187 3.26 10.72 25.17
N PRO A 188 4.05 10.17 26.13
CA PRO A 188 4.58 8.82 26.04
C PRO A 188 3.42 7.82 25.97
N ALA A 189 3.15 7.35 24.76
CA ALA A 189 1.90 6.67 24.44
C ALA A 189 2.09 5.15 24.54
N ASP A 190 1.18 4.53 25.27
CA ASP A 190 0.95 3.08 25.31
C ASP A 190 0.96 2.49 23.89
N ALA A 191 1.71 1.39 23.70
CA ALA A 191 1.78 0.65 22.45
C ALA A 191 0.58 -0.30 22.27
N GLY A 192 -0.29 -0.41 23.27
CA GLY A 192 -1.51 -1.21 23.21
C GLY A 192 -2.69 -0.51 22.53
N LEU A 193 -3.81 -1.21 22.50
CA LEU A 193 -5.09 -0.70 22.02
C LEU A 193 -5.56 0.55 22.79
N GLY A 194 -5.19 0.70 24.07
CA GLY A 194 -5.50 1.88 24.87
C GLY A 194 -4.91 3.16 24.27
N GLY A 195 -3.63 3.12 23.86
CA GLY A 195 -2.98 4.25 23.19
C GLY A 195 -3.63 4.63 21.86
N LEU A 196 -4.06 3.65 21.06
CA LEU A 196 -4.80 3.88 19.82
C LEU A 196 -6.18 4.52 20.09
N LEU A 197 -6.92 4.02 21.08
CA LEU A 197 -8.24 4.53 21.44
C LEU A 197 -8.16 5.99 21.89
N THR A 198 -7.16 6.34 22.70
CA THR A 198 -6.91 7.73 23.12
C THR A 198 -6.67 8.64 21.93
N ALA A 199 -5.79 8.26 21.00
CA ALA A 199 -5.51 9.05 19.79
C ALA A 199 -6.75 9.23 18.91
N ALA A 200 -7.58 8.19 18.80
CA ALA A 200 -8.81 8.23 18.00
C ALA A 200 -9.87 9.15 18.62
N ARG A 201 -10.04 9.14 19.94
CA ARG A 201 -10.95 10.04 20.65
C ARG A 201 -10.51 11.50 20.53
N GLU A 202 -9.21 11.76 20.63
CA GLU A 202 -8.63 13.09 20.39
C GLU A 202 -8.90 13.57 18.96
N ALA A 203 -8.63 12.72 17.95
CA ALA A 203 -8.93 13.03 16.56
C ALA A 203 -10.43 13.28 16.32
N ALA A 204 -11.31 12.49 16.94
CA ALA A 204 -12.76 12.65 16.81
C ALA A 204 -13.22 14.00 17.37
N ASN A 205 -12.72 14.40 18.54
CA ASN A 205 -13.00 15.71 19.11
C ASN A 205 -12.53 16.85 18.20
N TRP A 206 -11.33 16.73 17.63
CA TRP A 206 -10.81 17.72 16.69
C TRP A 206 -11.62 17.82 15.40
N VAL A 207 -12.13 16.70 14.88
CA VAL A 207 -13.05 16.70 13.73
C VAL A 207 -14.36 17.40 14.08
N GLU A 208 -14.92 17.19 15.28
CA GLU A 208 -16.11 17.90 15.74
C GLU A 208 -15.88 19.41 15.84
N VAL A 209 -14.72 19.84 16.35
CA VAL A 209 -14.34 21.26 16.39
C VAL A 209 -14.22 21.84 14.97
N ALA A 210 -13.60 21.11 14.04
CA ALA A 210 -13.51 21.53 12.65
C ALA A 210 -14.91 21.67 12.02
N GLN A 211 -15.78 20.68 12.19
CA GLN A 211 -17.17 20.73 11.70
C GLN A 211 -17.95 21.92 12.29
N ALA A 212 -17.82 22.17 13.59
CA ALA A 212 -18.49 23.28 14.25
C ALA A 212 -18.03 24.67 13.75
N ARG A 213 -16.77 24.76 13.29
CA ARG A 213 -16.18 25.97 12.69
C ARG A 213 -16.24 26.00 11.15
N GLY A 214 -16.89 25.01 10.54
CA GLY A 214 -17.05 24.89 9.09
C GLY A 214 -18.15 25.81 8.52
N PRO A 215 -18.21 25.94 7.19
CA PRO A 215 -19.25 26.74 6.52
C PRO A 215 -20.64 26.16 6.74
N LYS A 216 -21.63 27.01 7.08
CA LYS A 216 -23.02 26.60 7.40
C LYS A 216 -23.95 26.50 6.18
N LYS A 217 -23.56 27.11 5.07
CA LYS A 217 -24.22 27.13 3.77
C LYS A 217 -23.11 27.26 2.74
N ASP A 218 -23.14 26.46 1.68
CA ASP A 218 -22.22 26.51 0.53
C ASP A 218 -20.88 25.77 0.72
N ASP A 219 -20.95 24.44 0.88
CA ASP A 219 -19.78 23.57 0.70
C ASP A 219 -19.68 23.12 -0.77
N THR A 220 -19.11 23.97 -1.61
CA THR A 220 -18.79 23.61 -3.01
C THR A 220 -17.54 22.74 -3.13
N THR A 221 -16.80 22.57 -2.04
CA THR A 221 -15.50 21.91 -1.96
C THR A 221 -15.57 20.46 -1.47
N GLY A 222 -16.72 20.02 -0.95
CA GLY A 222 -16.88 18.70 -0.35
C GLY A 222 -16.22 18.54 1.02
N GLU A 223 -15.78 19.63 1.66
CA GLU A 223 -15.12 19.63 2.96
C GLU A 223 -16.04 19.04 4.04
N ALA A 224 -17.32 19.44 4.08
CA ALA A 224 -18.29 18.96 5.06
C ALA A 224 -18.59 17.47 4.88
N ALA A 225 -18.64 16.99 3.62
CA ALA A 225 -18.82 15.58 3.32
C ALA A 225 -17.60 14.76 3.77
N LEU A 226 -16.38 15.24 3.51
CA LEU A 226 -15.14 14.61 3.98
C LEU A 226 -15.08 14.54 5.50
N MET A 227 -15.34 15.65 6.19
CA MET A 227 -15.33 15.68 7.67
C MET A 227 -16.39 14.75 8.26
N THR A 228 -17.56 14.64 7.62
CA THR A 228 -18.63 13.71 8.03
C THR A 228 -18.20 12.25 7.84
N SER A 229 -17.54 11.93 6.73
CA SER A 229 -16.98 10.60 6.46
C SER A 229 -15.97 10.21 7.54
N ILE A 230 -14.98 11.07 7.81
CA ILE A 230 -13.96 10.85 8.82
C ILE A 230 -14.56 10.70 10.23
N SER A 231 -15.49 11.59 10.61
CA SER A 231 -16.16 11.52 11.92
C SER A 231 -16.95 10.22 12.09
N THR A 232 -17.64 9.78 11.03
CA THR A 232 -18.41 8.52 11.04
C THR A 232 -17.49 7.31 11.18
N TRP A 233 -16.38 7.29 10.44
CA TRP A 233 -15.37 6.24 10.55
C TRP A 233 -14.76 6.20 11.96
N LEU A 234 -14.30 7.34 12.49
CA LEU A 234 -13.72 7.42 13.83
C LEU A 234 -14.70 6.92 14.90
N ARG A 235 -15.96 7.37 14.88
CA ARG A 235 -16.98 6.92 15.85
C ARG A 235 -17.18 5.41 15.80
N LYS A 236 -17.31 4.84 14.59
CA LYS A 236 -17.45 3.38 14.42
C LYS A 236 -16.26 2.63 15.02
N ARG A 237 -15.02 3.10 14.75
CA ARG A 237 -13.80 2.45 15.26
C ARG A 237 -13.63 2.58 16.76
N ILE A 238 -13.90 3.76 17.31
CA ILE A 238 -13.88 4.00 18.76
C ILE A 238 -14.82 3.02 19.47
N THR A 239 -16.07 2.86 19.00
CA THR A 239 -17.02 1.91 19.61
C THR A 239 -16.53 0.46 19.55
N LEU A 240 -15.92 0.04 18.43
CA LEU A 240 -15.37 -1.31 18.30
C LEU A 240 -14.21 -1.53 19.28
N TRP A 241 -13.27 -0.59 19.34
CA TRP A 241 -12.10 -0.66 20.21
C TRP A 241 -12.44 -0.55 21.69
N GLU A 242 -13.46 0.23 22.06
CA GLU A 242 -14.04 0.23 23.41
C GLU A 242 -14.61 -1.14 23.79
N GLY A 243 -15.29 -1.80 22.85
CA GLY A 243 -15.77 -3.16 23.04
C GLY A 243 -14.64 -4.19 23.21
N GLU A 244 -13.55 -4.04 22.45
CA GLU A 244 -12.36 -4.90 22.53
C GLU A 244 -11.60 -4.75 23.85
N ILE A 245 -11.39 -3.50 24.31
CA ILE A 245 -10.62 -3.23 25.53
C ILE A 245 -11.44 -3.45 26.81
N GLY A 246 -12.76 -3.26 26.74
CA GLY A 246 -13.65 -3.44 27.87
C GLY A 246 -13.38 -2.44 29.02
N ALA A 247 -13.55 -2.92 30.26
CA ALA A 247 -13.47 -2.08 31.47
C ALA A 247 -12.06 -1.56 31.79
N ASP A 248 -11.02 -2.15 31.20
CA ASP A 248 -9.62 -1.77 31.41
C ASP A 248 -9.17 -0.64 30.46
N GLY A 249 -10.09 -0.10 29.66
CA GLY A 249 -9.82 0.99 28.73
C GLY A 249 -9.48 2.32 29.41
N PRO A 250 -8.69 3.19 28.76
CA PRO A 250 -8.44 4.53 29.27
C PRO A 250 -9.76 5.32 29.38
N GLU A 251 -9.88 6.12 30.45
CA GLU A 251 -11.01 7.02 30.63
C GLU A 251 -11.02 8.09 29.52
N ALA A 252 -12.20 8.48 29.06
CA ALA A 252 -12.33 9.53 28.05
C ALA A 252 -11.94 10.89 28.67
N PRO A 253 -11.07 11.69 28.01
CA PRO A 253 -10.67 12.98 28.55
C PRO A 253 -11.87 13.94 28.60
N VAL A 254 -12.03 14.65 29.72
CA VAL A 254 -13.09 15.66 29.91
C VAL A 254 -12.92 16.84 28.94
N ALA A 255 -11.67 17.18 28.59
CA ALA A 255 -11.35 18.22 27.62
C ALA A 255 -10.12 17.81 26.81
N VAL A 256 -10.17 18.06 25.51
CA VAL A 256 -9.06 17.85 24.59
C VAL A 256 -8.55 19.23 24.16
N PRO A 257 -7.30 19.61 24.46
CA PRO A 257 -6.76 20.90 24.05
C PRO A 257 -6.60 20.96 22.53
N LEU A 258 -6.80 22.14 21.95
CA LEU A 258 -6.48 22.37 20.55
C LEU A 258 -4.96 22.58 20.39
N PRO A 259 -4.32 21.94 19.41
CA PRO A 259 -2.88 22.07 19.18
C PRO A 259 -2.50 23.46 18.64
N PHE A 260 -3.46 24.17 18.05
CA PHE A 260 -3.33 25.54 17.54
C PHE A 260 -4.72 26.19 17.36
N PRO A 261 -4.80 27.52 17.22
CA PRO A 261 -6.04 28.22 16.89
C PRO A 261 -6.61 27.78 15.53
N VAL A 262 -7.93 27.64 15.43
CA VAL A 262 -8.64 27.12 14.24
C VAL A 262 -9.59 28.20 13.72
N GLU A 263 -9.15 29.03 12.79
CA GLU A 263 -9.87 30.27 12.41
C GLU A 263 -10.39 30.23 10.97
N ASP A 264 -9.85 29.36 10.14
CA ASP A 264 -10.09 29.32 8.70
C ASP A 264 -10.12 27.87 8.16
N ALA A 265 -10.37 27.71 6.86
CA ALA A 265 -10.42 26.40 6.23
C ALA A 265 -9.10 25.63 6.30
N ALA A 266 -7.97 26.32 6.11
CA ALA A 266 -6.65 25.69 6.13
C ALA A 266 -6.32 25.13 7.51
N SER A 267 -6.58 25.89 8.58
CA SER A 267 -6.39 25.45 9.97
C SER A 267 -7.35 24.34 10.37
N ARG A 268 -8.58 24.29 9.84
CA ARG A 268 -9.47 23.13 10.03
C ARG A 268 -8.92 21.86 9.39
N THR A 269 -8.50 21.94 8.12
CA THR A 269 -7.90 20.78 7.42
C THR A 269 -6.62 20.33 8.12
N ALA A 270 -5.75 21.26 8.52
CA ALA A 270 -4.53 20.95 9.25
C ALA A 270 -4.82 20.29 10.61
N LEU A 271 -5.87 20.73 11.31
CA LEU A 271 -6.27 20.14 12.60
C LEU A 271 -6.68 18.68 12.43
N VAL A 272 -7.52 18.40 11.44
CA VAL A 272 -8.00 17.04 11.16
C VAL A 272 -6.87 16.15 10.64
N THR A 273 -6.02 16.68 9.75
CA THR A 273 -4.82 15.98 9.25
C THR A 273 -3.94 15.54 10.42
N ARG A 274 -3.65 16.46 11.36
CA ARG A 274 -2.86 16.14 12.55
C ARG A 274 -3.51 15.05 13.41
N GLY A 275 -4.83 15.09 13.56
CA GLY A 275 -5.58 14.06 14.29
C GLY A 275 -5.41 12.68 13.66
N ILE A 276 -5.63 12.57 12.35
CA ILE A 276 -5.51 11.30 11.62
C ILE A 276 -4.05 10.80 11.58
N GLU A 277 -3.07 11.68 11.43
CA GLU A 277 -1.64 11.33 11.56
C GLU A 277 -1.30 10.80 12.97
N GLY A 278 -1.92 11.36 14.01
CA GLY A 278 -1.82 10.88 15.37
C GLY A 278 -2.37 9.45 15.51
N VAL A 279 -3.54 9.18 14.93
CA VAL A 279 -4.15 7.84 14.86
C VAL A 279 -3.25 6.87 14.10
N ARG A 280 -2.75 7.26 12.92
CA ARG A 280 -1.80 6.48 12.11
C ARG A 280 -0.57 6.06 12.91
N THR A 281 0.03 7.01 13.63
CA THR A 281 1.22 6.77 14.44
C THR A 281 0.91 5.83 15.62
N ALA A 282 -0.22 6.02 16.29
CA ALA A 282 -0.65 5.14 17.38
C ALA A 282 -0.96 3.71 16.89
N TYR A 283 -1.54 3.58 15.70
CA TYR A 283 -1.80 2.29 15.09
C TYR A 283 -0.50 1.57 14.71
N GLY A 284 0.49 2.28 14.17
CA GLY A 284 1.82 1.73 13.93
C GLY A 284 2.44 1.10 15.19
N ARG A 285 2.38 1.82 16.31
CA ARG A 285 2.82 1.29 17.62
C ARG A 285 2.00 0.07 18.06
N ARG A 286 0.68 0.07 17.83
CA ARG A 286 -0.18 -1.11 18.09
C ARG A 286 0.31 -2.33 17.32
N VAL A 287 0.57 -2.18 16.03
CA VAL A 287 1.05 -3.29 15.19
C VAL A 287 2.40 -3.81 15.68
N GLU A 288 3.33 -2.91 15.99
CA GLU A 288 4.63 -3.27 16.57
C GLU A 288 4.48 -4.01 17.91
N GLY A 289 3.54 -3.57 18.76
CA GLY A 289 3.25 -4.13 20.07
C GLY A 289 2.36 -5.38 20.10
N LEU A 290 1.87 -5.87 18.95
CA LEU A 290 1.06 -7.08 18.91
C LEU A 290 1.83 -8.28 19.47
N SER A 291 1.17 -9.04 20.36
CA SER A 291 1.67 -10.33 20.78
C SER A 291 1.61 -11.33 19.62
N ASP A 292 2.48 -12.35 19.65
CA ASP A 292 2.53 -13.38 18.62
C ASP A 292 1.18 -14.09 18.40
N ALA A 293 0.41 -14.28 19.47
CA ALA A 293 -0.92 -14.88 19.40
C ALA A 293 -1.95 -13.95 18.74
N ALA A 294 -1.85 -12.63 18.95
CA ALA A 294 -2.80 -11.65 18.43
C ALA A 294 -2.61 -11.37 16.93
N VAL A 295 -1.48 -11.75 16.33
CA VAL A 295 -1.23 -11.57 14.89
C VAL A 295 -2.23 -12.35 14.04
N ALA A 296 -2.72 -13.51 14.50
CA ALA A 296 -3.69 -14.30 13.75
C ALA A 296 -5.03 -13.56 13.58
N ASP A 297 -5.53 -12.94 14.65
CA ASP A 297 -6.78 -12.19 14.62
C ASP A 297 -6.64 -10.85 13.89
N ALA A 298 -5.44 -10.25 13.95
CA ALA A 298 -5.13 -8.97 13.30
C ALA A 298 -5.37 -8.95 11.78
N TRP A 299 -5.26 -10.09 11.09
CA TRP A 299 -5.50 -10.19 9.64
C TRP A 299 -6.92 -9.80 9.21
N ALA A 300 -7.90 -9.93 10.11
CA ALA A 300 -9.29 -9.65 9.81
C ALA A 300 -9.60 -8.14 9.78
N THR A 301 -8.84 -7.31 10.50
CA THR A 301 -9.20 -5.90 10.75
C THR A 301 -8.09 -4.93 10.40
N ILE A 302 -6.85 -5.20 10.81
CA ILE A 302 -5.75 -4.24 10.71
C ILE A 302 -5.52 -3.72 9.28
N PRO A 303 -5.50 -4.55 8.23
CA PRO A 303 -5.26 -4.04 6.88
C PRO A 303 -6.34 -3.05 6.41
N ASP A 304 -7.61 -3.28 6.78
CA ASP A 304 -8.71 -2.40 6.42
C ASP A 304 -8.65 -1.09 7.20
N ASP A 305 -8.47 -1.18 8.52
CA ASP A 305 -8.37 -0.01 9.40
C ASP A 305 -7.23 0.93 8.97
N LEU A 306 -6.07 0.34 8.69
CA LEU A 306 -4.90 1.07 8.24
C LEU A 306 -5.10 1.66 6.84
N ALA A 307 -5.72 0.92 5.92
CA ALA A 307 -6.02 1.45 4.60
C ALA A 307 -6.96 2.66 4.65
N ASP A 308 -8.01 2.60 5.47
CA ASP A 308 -8.94 3.71 5.67
C ASP A 308 -8.21 4.97 6.18
N ILE A 309 -7.27 4.80 7.13
CA ILE A 309 -6.45 5.90 7.66
C ILE A 309 -5.64 6.57 6.54
N GLU A 310 -4.96 5.81 5.69
CA GLU A 310 -4.15 6.36 4.59
C GLU A 310 -5.01 7.07 3.54
N VAL A 311 -6.17 6.51 3.21
CA VAL A 311 -7.13 7.16 2.31
C VAL A 311 -7.57 8.51 2.89
N HIS A 312 -7.85 8.58 4.20
CA HIS A 312 -8.20 9.83 4.86
C HIS A 312 -7.04 10.84 4.89
N VAL A 313 -5.82 10.42 5.22
CA VAL A 313 -4.62 11.30 5.19
C VAL A 313 -4.41 11.85 3.78
N HIS A 314 -4.46 10.98 2.77
CA HIS A 314 -4.26 11.38 1.38
C HIS A 314 -5.35 12.36 0.90
N THR A 315 -6.61 12.08 1.20
CA THR A 315 -7.75 12.94 0.82
C THR A 315 -7.66 14.33 1.47
N LEU A 316 -7.02 14.44 2.64
CA LEU A 316 -6.75 15.72 3.31
C LEU A 316 -5.52 16.46 2.74
N GLY A 317 -4.85 15.90 1.74
CA GLY A 317 -3.66 16.46 1.10
C GLY A 317 -2.33 16.04 1.77
N GLY A 318 -2.37 15.06 2.68
CA GLY A 318 -1.17 14.48 3.27
C GLY A 318 -0.39 13.64 2.25
N PRO A 319 0.95 13.58 2.36
CA PRO A 319 1.77 12.77 1.46
C PRO A 319 1.53 11.28 1.73
N LEU A 320 1.57 10.46 0.68
CA LEU A 320 1.65 9.02 0.82
C LEU A 320 2.98 8.65 1.48
N GLN A 321 2.91 7.88 2.56
CA GLN A 321 4.09 7.47 3.32
C GLN A 321 4.06 5.96 3.56
N ALA A 322 5.24 5.36 3.69
CA ALA A 322 5.34 3.97 4.11
C ALA A 322 4.77 3.82 5.53
N PHE A 323 4.01 2.75 5.78
CA PHE A 323 3.60 2.42 7.13
C PHE A 323 4.81 2.24 8.06
N PRO A 324 4.69 2.60 9.36
CA PRO A 324 5.70 2.23 10.35
C PRO A 324 6.00 0.72 10.27
N GLY A 325 7.30 0.39 10.16
CA GLY A 325 7.79 -0.98 9.93
C GLY A 325 8.10 -1.34 8.47
N LEU A 326 7.82 -0.46 7.49
CA LEU A 326 8.18 -0.63 6.07
C LEU A 326 9.30 0.31 5.58
N SER A 327 9.82 1.17 6.47
CA SER A 327 10.89 2.15 6.22
C SER A 327 12.18 1.79 6.94
#